data_AF-A0A920GSA0-F1
#
_entry.id   AF-A0A920GSA0-F1
#
_cell.length_a   1.000
_cell.length_b   1.000
_cell.length_c   1.000
_cell.angle_alpha   90.00
_cell.angle_beta   90.00
_cell.angle_gamma   90.00
#
_symmetry.space_group_name_H-M   'P 1'
#
loop_
_entity.id
_entity.type
_entity.pdbx_description
1 polymer ?
#
loop_
_entity_poly.entity_id
_entity_poly.type
_entity_poly.pdbx_seq_one_letter_code
_entity_poly.pdbx_strand_id
1 'polypeptide(L)'
;MSSNQKNSGIKSTLEFGPVIIFFLAYILFDRYDISLNIYGQTYEGFVLATTIFIPIILITTFLTWKLTGEVSKMQLFTAILVVVFGGMTILFNDDRFLK
;
A
#
# COMPACT_ATOMS: atom_id res chain seq x y z
N MET A 1 23.05 19.59 21.13
CA MET A 1 21.82 18.81 20.81
C MET A 1 21.38 19.12 19.38
N SER A 2 21.89 18.45 18.34
CA SER A 2 21.39 18.67 16.95
C SER A 2 21.84 17.60 15.93
N SER A 3 21.66 16.30 16.23
CA SER A 3 21.94 15.22 15.26
C SER A 3 20.76 14.27 15.00
N ASN A 4 19.64 14.41 15.72
CA ASN A 4 18.50 13.48 15.64
C ASN A 4 17.30 13.97 14.80
N GLN A 5 17.33 15.20 14.30
CA GLN A 5 16.18 15.81 13.58
C GLN A 5 16.04 15.29 12.13
N LYS A 6 17.16 15.02 11.44
CA LYS A 6 17.15 14.62 10.02
C LYS A 6 16.57 13.21 9.80
N ASN A 7 16.72 12.31 10.78
CA ASN A 7 16.17 10.95 10.74
C ASN A 7 14.68 10.87 11.09
N SER A 8 14.11 11.86 11.78
CA SER A 8 12.69 11.83 12.15
C SER A 8 11.77 12.06 10.95
N GLY A 9 12.09 13.05 10.10
CA GLY A 9 11.29 13.35 8.92
C GLY A 9 11.26 12.20 7.91
N ILE A 10 12.42 11.56 7.69
CA ILE A 10 12.53 10.41 6.78
C ILE A 10 11.69 9.24 7.28
N LYS A 11 11.72 8.92 8.58
CA LYS A 11 10.88 7.86 9.16
C LYS A 11 9.40 8.15 8.98
N SER A 12 8.94 9.36 9.33
CA SER A 12 7.55 9.74 9.16
C SER A 12 7.11 9.67 7.69
N THR A 13 7.94 10.13 6.75
CA THR A 13 7.63 9.99 5.31
C THR A 13 7.55 8.54 4.87
N LEU A 14 8.41 7.64 5.37
CA LEU A 14 8.35 6.21 5.04
C LEU A 14 7.14 5.50 5.66
N GLU A 15 6.66 5.97 6.82
CA GLU A 15 5.47 5.44 7.51
C GLU A 15 4.17 5.87 6.82
N PHE A 16 4.01 7.17 6.54
CA PHE A 16 2.79 7.70 5.92
C PHE A 16 2.79 7.64 4.39
N GLY A 17 3.97 7.58 3.78
CA GLY A 17 4.17 7.58 2.32
C GLY A 17 3.32 6.54 1.59
N PRO A 18 3.33 5.25 1.99
CA PRO A 18 2.51 4.21 1.35
C PRO A 18 1.03 4.55 1.34
N VAL A 19 0.49 5.03 2.47
CA VAL A 19 -0.93 5.35 2.62
C VAL A 19 -1.29 6.53 1.73
N ILE A 20 -0.45 7.57 1.70
CA ILE A 20 -0.63 8.72 0.82
C ILE A 20 -0.61 8.28 -0.65
N ILE A 21 0.35 7.45 -1.05
CA ILE A 21 0.45 6.95 -2.42
C ILE A 21 -0.78 6.11 -2.79
N PHE A 22 -1.28 5.28 -1.88
CA PHE A 22 -2.51 4.52 -2.08
C PHE A 22 -3.70 5.43 -2.36
N PHE A 23 -3.94 6.45 -1.52
CA PHE A 23 -5.05 7.37 -1.73
C PHE A 23 -4.91 8.16 -3.04
N LEU A 24 -3.70 8.62 -3.37
CA LEU A 24 -3.45 9.31 -4.64
C LEU A 24 -3.71 8.39 -5.84
N ALA A 25 -3.24 7.14 -5.79
CA ALA A 25 -3.48 6.16 -6.84
C ALA A 25 -4.98 5.86 -6.98
N TYR A 26 -5.68 5.64 -5.87
CA TYR A 26 -7.11 5.38 -5.88
C TYR A 26 -7.91 6.55 -6.46
N ILE A 27 -7.69 7.77 -5.95
CA ILE A 27 -8.36 8.97 -6.47
C ILE A 27 -8.05 9.17 -7.95
N LEU A 28 -6.81 8.91 -8.38
CA LEU A 28 -6.44 9.02 -9.79
C LEU A 28 -7.20 8.00 -10.63
N PHE A 29 -7.20 6.73 -10.24
CA PHE A 29 -7.89 5.70 -11.01
C PHE A 29 -9.40 5.90 -11.04
N ASP A 30 -9.99 6.28 -9.92
CA ASP A 30 -11.41 6.60 -9.81
C ASP A 30 -11.78 7.82 -10.67
N ARG A 31 -11.01 8.92 -10.55
CA ARG A 31 -11.27 10.17 -11.30
C ARG A 31 -11.15 10.02 -12.81
N TYR A 32 -10.27 9.13 -13.28
CA TYR A 32 -10.05 8.88 -14.70
C TYR A 32 -10.82 7.64 -15.20
N ASP A 33 -11.72 7.07 -14.39
CA ASP A 33 -12.49 5.85 -14.70
C ASP A 33 -11.60 4.69 -15.19
N ILE A 34 -10.39 4.60 -14.64
CA ILE A 34 -9.40 3.59 -15.02
C ILE A 34 -9.81 2.26 -14.42
N SER A 35 -10.25 1.36 -15.29
CA SER A 35 -10.50 -0.04 -14.99
C SER A 35 -9.81 -0.91 -16.04
N LEU A 36 -9.29 -2.07 -15.61
CA LEU A 36 -8.64 -3.02 -16.51
C LEU A 36 -9.46 -4.29 -16.58
N ASN A 37 -9.81 -4.73 -17.79
CA ASN A 37 -10.38 -6.05 -17.98
C ASN A 37 -9.26 -7.06 -18.24
N ILE A 38 -9.04 -7.99 -17.31
CA ILE A 38 -7.98 -9.00 -17.39
C ILE A 38 -8.63 -10.37 -17.20
N TYR A 39 -8.47 -11.26 -18.19
CA TYR A 39 -9.05 -12.61 -18.20
C TYR A 39 -10.58 -12.63 -17.95
N GLY A 40 -11.32 -11.61 -18.40
CA GLY A 40 -12.76 -11.53 -18.22
C GLY A 40 -13.21 -11.01 -16.85
N GLN A 41 -12.28 -10.60 -15.99
CA GLN A 41 -12.55 -9.91 -14.72
C GLN A 41 -12.24 -8.42 -14.86
N THR A 42 -13.12 -7.57 -14.34
CA THR A 42 -12.90 -6.12 -14.32
C THR A 42 -12.25 -5.73 -13.00
N TYR A 43 -11.06 -5.13 -13.08
CA TYR A 43 -10.33 -4.61 -11.94
C TYR A 43 -10.61 -3.12 -11.82
N GLU A 44 -11.37 -2.74 -10.80
CA GLU A 44 -11.68 -1.34 -10.51
C GLU A 44 -10.48 -0.58 -9.92
N GLY A 45 -10.57 0.75 -9.92
CA GLY A 45 -9.53 1.64 -9.43
C GLY A 45 -9.06 1.32 -8.02
N PHE A 46 -9.94 0.82 -7.14
CA PHE A 46 -9.54 0.35 -5.81
C PHE A 46 -8.57 -0.83 -5.87
N VAL A 47 -8.90 -1.87 -6.64
CA VAL A 47 -8.07 -3.09 -6.73
C VAL A 47 -6.73 -2.80 -7.41
N LEU A 48 -6.75 -1.92 -8.42
CA LEU A 48 -5.53 -1.41 -9.05
C LEU A 48 -4.65 -0.64 -8.05
N ALA A 49 -5.25 0.25 -7.25
CA ALA A 49 -4.53 1.00 -6.22
C ALA A 49 -3.96 0.06 -5.13
N THR A 50 -4.71 -0.96 -4.71
CA THR A 50 -4.25 -1.98 -3.76
C THR A 50 -3.06 -2.77 -4.32
N THR A 51 -3.11 -3.12 -5.60
CA THR A 51 -2.00 -3.81 -6.29
C THR A 51 -0.71 -3.00 -6.28
N ILE A 52 -0.81 -1.67 -6.36
CA ILE A 52 0.34 -0.76 -6.25
C ILE A 52 0.76 -0.57 -4.79
N PHE A 53 -0.19 -0.49 -3.87
CA PHE A 53 0.07 -0.23 -2.45
C PHE A 53 0.82 -1.35 -1.76
N ILE A 54 0.46 -2.61 -2.01
CA ILE A 54 1.11 -3.79 -1.41
C ILE A 54 2.64 -3.79 -1.61
N PRO A 55 3.19 -3.70 -2.84
CA PRO A 55 4.64 -3.65 -3.01
C PRO A 55 5.25 -2.39 -2.39
N ILE A 56 4.56 -1.25 -2.41
CA ILE A 56 5.06 -0.01 -1.82
C ILE A 56 5.20 -0.15 -0.29
N ILE A 57 4.18 -0.63 0.42
CA ILE A 57 4.26 -0.79 1.88
C ILE A 57 5.33 -1.80 2.29
N LEU A 58 5.54 -2.86 1.48
CA LEU A 58 6.61 -3.81 1.71
C LEU A 58 7.99 -3.17 1.50
N ILE A 59 8.17 -2.40 0.42
CA ILE A 59 9.42 -1.69 0.12
C ILE A 59 9.72 -0.65 1.20
N THR A 60 8.74 0.15 1.63
CA THR A 60 8.96 1.15 2.68
C THR A 60 9.22 0.51 4.02
N THR A 61 8.54 -0.58 4.37
CA THR A 61 8.82 -1.33 5.60
C THR A 61 10.24 -1.90 5.60
N PHE A 62 10.68 -2.43 4.47
CA PHE A 62 12.06 -2.90 4.30
C PHE A 62 13.09 -1.76 4.37
N LEU A 63 12.81 -0.63 3.74
CA LEU A 63 13.66 0.57 3.81
C LEU A 63 13.74 1.12 5.23
N THR A 64 12.62 1.17 5.95
CA THR A 64 12.58 1.57 7.36
C THR A 64 13.49 0.65 8.16
N TRP A 65 13.33 -0.67 8.05
CA TRP A 65 14.21 -1.63 8.73
C TRP A 65 15.70 -1.40 8.42
N LYS A 66 16.04 -1.16 7.15
CA LYS A 66 17.42 -0.91 6.73
C LYS A 66 18.01 0.39 7.31
N LEU A 67 17.18 1.43 7.46
CA LEU A 67 17.60 2.75 7.96
C LEU A 67 17.63 2.81 9.49
N THR A 68 16.72 2.11 10.17
CA THR A 68 16.52 2.21 11.62
C THR A 68 17.05 1.01 12.39
N GLY A 69 17.25 -0.13 11.73
CA GLY A 69 17.56 -1.42 12.35
C GLY A 69 16.36 -2.08 13.05
N GLU A 70 15.21 -1.41 13.08
CA GLU A 70 14.04 -1.80 13.87
C GLU A 70 12.76 -1.63 13.06
N VAL A 71 11.89 -2.64 13.10
CA VAL A 71 10.52 -2.55 12.59
C VAL A 71 9.57 -2.66 13.77
N SER A 72 8.64 -1.71 13.89
CA SER A 72 7.58 -1.80 14.89
C SER A 72 6.74 -3.05 14.64
N LYS A 73 6.46 -3.83 15.70
CA LYS A 73 5.56 -5.00 15.61
C LYS A 73 4.20 -4.63 14.99
N MET A 74 3.74 -3.40 15.26
CA MET A 74 2.51 -2.87 14.70
C MET A 74 2.61 -2.68 13.18
N GLN A 75 3.74 -2.17 12.67
CA GLN A 75 3.96 -1.99 11.23
C GLN A 75 4.03 -3.34 10.51
N LEU A 76 4.72 -4.32 11.09
CA LEU A 76 4.77 -5.66 10.52
C LEU A 76 3.38 -6.30 10.48
N PHE A 77 2.61 -6.17 11.56
CA PHE A 77 1.22 -6.63 11.59
C PHE A 77 0.36 -5.97 10.51
N THR A 78 0.45 -4.65 10.35
CA THR A 78 -0.25 -3.91 9.29
C THR A 78 0.19 -4.40 7.90
N ALA A 79 1.49 -4.58 7.66
CA ALA A 79 1.99 -5.08 6.38
C ALA A 79 1.45 -6.48 6.07
N ILE A 80 1.46 -7.39 7.05
CA ILE A 80 0.88 -8.74 6.91
C ILE A 80 -0.62 -8.64 6.61
N LEU A 81 -1.36 -7.83 7.36
CA LEU A 81 -2.79 -7.64 7.17
C LEU A 81 -3.08 -7.12 5.75
N VAL A 82 -2.38 -6.09 5.31
CA VAL A 82 -2.54 -5.52 3.96
C VAL A 82 -2.21 -6.54 2.87
N VAL A 83 -1.16 -7.33 3.04
CA VAL A 83 -0.80 -8.37 2.06
C VAL A 83 -1.85 -9.47 2.01
N VAL A 84 -2.36 -9.91 3.15
CA VAL A 84 -3.38 -10.98 3.21
C VAL A 84 -4.70 -10.47 2.66
N PHE A 85 -5.25 -9.38 3.22
CA PHE A 85 -6.54 -8.84 2.79
C PHE A 85 -6.48 -8.23 1.39
N GLY A 86 -5.45 -7.45 1.07
CA GLY A 86 -5.29 -6.90 -0.27
C GLY A 86 -4.96 -7.97 -1.31
N GLY A 87 -4.18 -8.99 -0.96
CA GLY A 87 -3.96 -10.15 -1.81
C GLY A 87 -5.26 -10.90 -2.10
N MET A 88 -6.11 -11.08 -1.08
CA MET A 88 -7.46 -11.61 -1.26
C MET A 88 -8.33 -10.72 -2.16
N THR A 89 -8.28 -9.40 -2.01
CA THR A 89 -8.98 -8.47 -2.91
C THR A 89 -8.57 -8.67 -4.37
N ILE A 90 -7.29 -8.89 -4.62
CA ILE A 90 -6.76 -9.09 -5.98
C ILE A 90 -7.12 -10.48 -6.52
N LEU A 91 -6.95 -11.53 -5.72
CA LEU A 91 -7.17 -12.93 -6.13
C LEU A 91 -8.66 -13.26 -6.27
N PHE A 92 -9.49 -12.77 -5.37
CA PHE A 92 -10.94 -12.94 -5.36
C PHE A 92 -11.66 -11.74 -5.99
N ASN A 93 -11.02 -11.03 -6.93
CA ASN A 93 -11.62 -9.99 -7.77
C ASN A 93 -12.77 -10.58 -8.62
N ASP A 94 -13.81 -11.08 -7.95
CA ASP A 94 -15.00 -11.72 -8.48
C ASP A 94 -16.18 -10.81 -8.13
N ASP A 95 -16.88 -10.38 -9.18
CA ASP A 95 -18.08 -9.53 -9.14
C ASP A 95 -19.17 -10.05 -8.16
N ARG A 96 -19.09 -11.30 -7.69
CA ARG A 96 -20.03 -11.93 -6.75
C ARG A 96 -19.81 -11.60 -5.28
N PHE A 97 -18.63 -11.11 -4.88
CA PHE A 97 -18.38 -10.75 -3.48
C PHE A 97 -18.89 -9.36 -3.10
N LEU A 98 -19.15 -8.51 -4.09
CA LEU A 98 -19.55 -7.11 -3.91
C LEU A 98 -20.97 -6.81 -4.45
N LYS A 99 -21.79 -7.86 -4.66
CA LYS A 99 -23.20 -7.73 -5.05
C LYS A 99 -24.15 -8.12 -3.93
#